data_AF-A0A8S4GCM0-F1
#
_entry.id   AF-A0A8S4GCM0-F1
#
_cell.length_a   1.000
_cell.length_b   1.000
_cell.length_c   1.000
_cell.angle_alpha   90.00
_cell.angle_beta   90.00
_cell.angle_gamma   90.00
#
_symmetry.space_group_name_H-M   'P 1'
#
loop_
_entity.id
_entity.type
_entity.pdbx_description
1 polymer ?
#
loop_
_entity_poly.entity_id
_entity_poly.type
_entity_poly.pdbx_seq_one_letter_code
_entity_poly.pdbx_strand_id
1 'polypeptide(L)'
;MCTCNADCAVAAELRYLVQVLPTFTISNSNILELSIRRELQNSTWTCPSCAIKPPRGDNSNTPVQFPQSDKITLRSKLREARASASSANSPCNQCVTQDELISNIRNEIREAMRDDLTDIINTCLKGQLKQLREEINDVKDSISFTNAMFEEFKSDVISAKSTMHQVQKENEDLRATTSILLQRIHQLEQLSRISNLEIQCVPETKGENAVSYVTQLGHIIKCEIRETDISYCSRTAKANPQSTRPRSILVNFQSSRTRDSYLAAASK
;
A
#
# COMPACT_ATOMS: atom_id res chain seq x y z
N MET A 1 -18.63 16.59 47.98
CA MET A 1 -17.93 16.50 49.29
C MET A 1 -17.52 15.04 49.49
N CYS A 2 -16.33 14.84 50.07
CA CYS A 2 -15.71 13.56 50.45
C CYS A 2 -15.06 12.77 49.30
N THR A 3 -13.85 12.21 49.41
CA THR A 3 -12.72 12.38 50.34
C THR A 3 -11.56 11.64 49.65
N CYS A 4 -10.40 12.28 49.53
CA CYS A 4 -9.14 11.58 49.29
C CYS A 4 -8.76 10.83 50.57
N ASN A 5 -8.29 9.59 50.45
CA ASN A 5 -7.25 9.08 51.33
C ASN A 5 -6.46 7.97 50.65
N ALA A 6 -5.15 8.13 50.74
CA ALA A 6 -4.13 7.15 50.42
C ALA A 6 -4.07 6.05 51.50
N ASP A 7 -3.29 5.03 51.18
CA ASP A 7 -2.69 4.04 52.07
C ASP A 7 -3.55 2.82 52.47
N CYS A 8 -3.37 1.72 51.72
CA CYS A 8 -2.64 0.60 52.32
C CYS A 8 -2.08 -0.33 51.24
N ALA A 9 -0.76 -0.24 51.08
CA ALA A 9 0.06 -1.21 50.38
C ALA A 9 0.21 -2.47 51.23
N VAL A 10 -0.47 -3.57 50.86
CA VAL A 10 -0.03 -4.95 51.14
C VAL A 10 -0.65 -5.88 50.09
N ALA A 11 0.12 -6.27 49.09
CA ALA A 11 0.01 -7.55 48.36
C ALA A 11 0.88 -7.50 47.09
N ALA A 12 2.19 -7.38 47.28
CA ALA A 12 3.14 -7.87 46.30
C ALA A 12 3.42 -9.34 46.61
N GLU A 13 3.66 -10.11 45.55
CA GLU A 13 4.32 -11.41 45.56
C GLU A 13 3.42 -12.66 45.67
N LEU A 14 2.84 -13.06 44.54
CA LEU A 14 2.96 -14.45 44.09
C LEU A 14 3.02 -14.53 42.56
N ARG A 15 4.07 -15.23 42.13
CA ARG A 15 4.65 -15.30 40.81
C ARG A 15 4.05 -16.47 40.03
N TYR A 16 3.99 -16.29 38.72
CA TYR A 16 4.38 -17.26 37.69
C TYR A 16 3.82 -18.68 37.80
N LEU A 17 2.86 -18.99 36.92
CA LEU A 17 2.76 -20.28 36.23
C LEU A 17 1.72 -20.18 35.11
N VAL A 18 2.10 -19.69 33.93
CA VAL A 18 1.67 -20.19 32.60
C VAL A 18 2.66 -19.64 31.54
N GLN A 19 3.53 -20.51 31.04
CA GLN A 19 4.41 -20.33 29.89
C GLN A 19 4.45 -21.73 29.24
N VAL A 20 4.29 -22.00 27.94
CA VAL A 20 4.39 -21.19 26.73
C VAL A 20 3.52 -21.87 25.65
N LEU A 21 2.57 -21.15 25.04
CA LEU A 21 2.06 -21.45 23.71
C LEU A 21 2.09 -20.13 22.93
N PRO A 22 2.73 -20.05 21.75
CA PRO A 22 2.60 -18.86 20.92
C PRO A 22 1.34 -19.00 20.08
N THR A 23 0.21 -18.47 20.57
CA THR A 23 -0.90 -18.11 19.68
C THR A 23 -0.50 -16.84 18.93
N PHE A 24 0.15 -17.01 17.79
CA PHE A 24 0.45 -15.93 16.85
C PHE A 24 -0.73 -15.82 15.87
N THR A 25 -1.82 -15.18 16.29
CA THR A 25 -2.84 -14.69 15.37
C THR A 25 -2.42 -13.30 14.90
N ILE A 26 -1.66 -13.21 13.81
CA ILE A 26 -1.54 -11.96 13.06
C ILE A 26 -2.74 -11.89 12.11
N SER A 27 -3.78 -11.19 12.52
CA SER A 27 -4.74 -10.62 11.57
C SER A 27 -4.06 -9.43 10.88
N ASN A 28 -3.51 -9.69 9.69
CA ASN A 28 -2.72 -8.75 8.90
C ASN A 28 -3.57 -7.68 8.17
N SER A 29 -4.75 -7.35 8.68
CA SER A 29 -5.73 -6.47 8.03
C SER A 29 -5.84 -5.06 8.65
N ASN A 30 -5.33 -4.83 9.87
CA ASN A 30 -5.66 -3.60 10.61
C ASN A 30 -4.58 -2.51 10.62
N ILE A 31 -3.37 -2.77 10.14
CA ILE A 31 -2.28 -1.77 10.17
C ILE A 31 -2.32 -0.83 8.93
N LEU A 32 -2.82 -1.31 7.79
CA LEU A 32 -3.02 -0.49 6.59
C LEU A 32 -4.26 0.40 6.67
N GLU A 33 -5.30 0.01 7.43
CA GLU A 33 -6.55 0.79 7.51
C GLU A 33 -6.43 2.04 8.39
N LEU A 34 -5.52 2.03 9.36
CA LEU A 34 -5.34 3.15 10.31
C LEU A 34 -4.48 4.29 9.77
N SER A 35 -3.52 4.01 8.88
CA SER A 35 -2.73 5.07 8.22
C SER A 35 -3.54 5.81 7.17
N ILE A 36 -4.37 5.11 6.39
CA ILE A 36 -5.20 5.71 5.33
C ILE A 36 -6.30 6.64 5.92
N ARG A 37 -6.85 6.30 7.10
CA ARG A 37 -7.88 7.15 7.75
C ARG A 37 -7.33 8.45 8.33
N ARG A 38 -6.04 8.53 8.67
CA ARG A 38 -5.47 9.73 9.32
C ARG A 38 -5.08 10.82 8.32
N GLU A 39 -4.82 10.48 7.06
CA GLU A 39 -4.47 11.44 6.00
C GLU A 39 -5.69 12.03 5.26
N LEU A 40 -6.87 11.42 5.39
CA LEU A 40 -8.12 11.91 4.79
C LEU A 40 -8.82 13.03 5.60
N GLN A 41 -8.34 13.39 6.79
CA GLN A 41 -8.96 14.43 7.63
C GLN A 41 -8.44 15.86 7.39
N ASN A 42 -7.45 16.08 6.52
CA ASN A 42 -6.83 17.41 6.34
C ASN A 42 -6.73 17.92 4.90
N SER A 43 -7.52 17.40 3.97
CA SER A 43 -7.56 17.95 2.61
C SER A 43 -8.98 18.32 2.19
N THR A 44 -9.23 19.63 2.13
CA THR A 44 -10.37 20.27 1.48
C THR A 44 -10.30 20.06 -0.03
N TRP A 45 -10.47 18.83 -0.49
CA TRP A 45 -10.59 18.56 -1.91
C TRP A 45 -12.05 18.63 -2.33
N THR A 46 -12.39 19.68 -3.08
CA THR A 46 -13.71 19.86 -3.68
C THR A 46 -13.70 19.41 -5.14
N CYS A 47 -14.67 18.55 -5.46
CA CYS A 47 -14.91 18.02 -6.80
C CYS A 47 -15.17 19.14 -7.85
N PRO A 48 -14.61 19.04 -9.08
CA PRO A 48 -14.81 20.00 -10.16
C PRO A 48 -16.28 20.27 -10.53
N SER A 49 -17.18 19.31 -10.27
CA SER A 49 -18.62 19.44 -10.55
C SER A 49 -19.40 20.17 -9.45
N CYS A 50 -18.84 20.32 -8.25
CA CYS A 50 -19.51 20.94 -7.09
C CYS A 50 -19.09 22.41 -6.86
N ALA A 51 -18.15 22.95 -7.65
CA ALA A 51 -17.75 24.35 -7.60
C ALA A 51 -18.76 25.23 -8.39
N ILE A 52 -19.88 25.56 -7.75
CA ILE A 52 -20.83 26.55 -8.28
C ILE A 52 -20.11 27.91 -8.35
N LYS A 53 -19.97 28.44 -9.56
CA LYS A 53 -19.38 29.75 -9.85
C LYS A 53 -20.15 30.85 -9.08
N PRO A 54 -19.50 31.69 -8.25
CA PRO A 54 -20.15 32.91 -7.77
C PRO A 54 -20.40 33.88 -8.94
N PRO A 55 -21.44 34.74 -8.87
CA PRO A 55 -21.68 35.75 -9.90
C PRO A 55 -20.49 36.71 -9.98
N ARG A 56 -20.09 37.06 -11.21
CA ARG A 56 -19.02 38.03 -11.45
C ARG A 56 -19.40 39.38 -10.83
N GLY A 57 -18.49 39.92 -10.01
CA GLY A 57 -18.61 41.25 -9.43
C GLY A 57 -18.47 42.37 -10.47
N ASP A 58 -18.77 43.58 -9.99
CA ASP A 58 -18.96 44.84 -10.70
C ASP A 58 -17.88 45.15 -11.76
N ASN A 59 -18.33 45.49 -12.97
CA ASN A 59 -17.54 45.72 -14.18
C ASN A 59 -17.22 47.20 -14.44
N SER A 60 -17.18 48.00 -13.38
CA SER A 60 -17.05 49.45 -13.36
C SER A 60 -15.66 50.00 -13.75
N ASN A 61 -14.70 49.16 -14.19
CA ASN A 61 -13.34 49.58 -14.59
C ASN A 61 -12.83 48.97 -15.91
N THR A 62 -13.67 48.89 -16.95
CA THR A 62 -13.19 48.56 -18.32
C THR A 62 -13.09 49.82 -19.19
N PRO A 63 -11.95 50.07 -19.87
CA PRO A 63 -11.63 51.38 -20.47
C PRO A 63 -12.23 51.62 -21.87
N VAL A 64 -13.41 51.06 -22.17
CA VAL A 64 -14.07 51.25 -23.48
C VAL A 64 -15.52 51.65 -23.28
N GLN A 65 -15.78 52.95 -23.21
CA GLN A 65 -17.12 53.52 -23.39
C GLN A 65 -17.20 54.13 -24.79
N PHE A 66 -18.12 53.62 -25.62
CA PHE A 66 -18.56 54.30 -26.83
C PHE A 66 -19.63 55.35 -26.44
N PRO A 67 -19.48 56.63 -26.82
CA PRO A 67 -20.57 57.57 -26.67
C PRO A 67 -21.61 57.33 -27.76
N GLN A 68 -22.87 57.23 -27.33
CA GLN A 68 -24.02 57.39 -28.21
C GLN A 68 -23.97 58.79 -28.84
N SER A 69 -23.85 58.84 -30.16
CA SER A 69 -24.28 60.00 -30.95
C SER A 69 -25.26 59.54 -32.02
N ASP A 70 -26.53 59.65 -31.67
CA ASP A 70 -27.60 59.76 -32.64
C ASP A 70 -27.39 61.02 -33.48
N LYS A 71 -27.10 60.82 -34.77
CA LYS A 71 -27.47 61.64 -35.94
C LYS A 71 -26.49 61.29 -37.06
N ILE A 72 -26.98 60.60 -38.10
CA ILE A 72 -26.83 61.01 -39.50
C ILE A 72 -27.87 60.25 -40.34
N THR A 73 -28.59 61.07 -41.10
CA THR A 73 -29.81 60.93 -41.88
C THR A 73 -29.87 59.82 -42.93
N LEU A 74 -31.01 59.12 -42.96
CA LEU A 74 -31.55 58.42 -44.13
C LEU A 74 -31.96 59.42 -45.24
N ARG A 75 -31.67 59.00 -46.46
CA ARG A 75 -31.88 59.69 -47.74
C ARG A 75 -33.30 59.43 -48.25
N SER A 76 -34.10 60.47 -48.51
CA SER A 76 -35.05 60.50 -49.64
C SER A 76 -35.73 61.87 -49.77
N LYS A 77 -35.43 62.60 -50.85
CA LYS A 77 -36.41 63.36 -51.64
C LYS A 77 -35.88 63.52 -53.08
N LEU A 78 -36.66 62.95 -53.99
CA LEU A 78 -37.11 63.50 -55.28
C LEU A 78 -36.26 64.61 -55.92
N ARG A 79 -35.78 64.32 -57.13
CA ARG A 79 -35.62 65.35 -58.17
C ARG A 79 -36.02 64.80 -59.53
N GLU A 80 -36.94 65.53 -60.14
CA GLU A 80 -37.56 65.30 -61.43
C GLU A 80 -36.64 65.61 -62.62
N ALA A 81 -36.95 64.89 -63.70
CA ALA A 81 -36.99 65.29 -65.11
C ALA A 81 -35.82 66.07 -65.73
N ARG A 82 -35.23 65.38 -66.71
CA ARG A 82 -34.36 65.89 -67.78
C ARG A 82 -35.25 66.28 -68.98
N ALA A 83 -35.13 67.50 -69.48
CA ALA A 83 -35.37 67.83 -70.89
C ALA A 83 -34.72 69.17 -71.27
N SER A 84 -34.09 69.18 -72.45
CA SER A 84 -33.63 70.36 -73.24
C SER A 84 -32.33 71.03 -72.76
N ALA A 85 -31.35 71.41 -73.59
CA ALA A 85 -31.16 71.36 -75.03
C ALA A 85 -29.67 71.60 -75.39
N SER A 86 -29.27 71.05 -76.55
CA SER A 86 -28.36 71.56 -77.59
C SER A 86 -26.98 72.19 -77.28
N SER A 87 -26.00 71.63 -78.01
CA SER A 87 -24.91 72.28 -78.77
C SER A 87 -23.57 72.55 -78.07
N ALA A 88 -22.53 71.80 -78.44
CA ALA A 88 -21.39 72.29 -79.24
C ALA A 88 -20.17 71.34 -79.18
N ASN A 89 -19.76 70.87 -80.37
CA ASN A 89 -18.44 70.41 -80.83
C ASN A 89 -17.31 70.10 -79.82
N SER A 90 -16.96 68.81 -79.70
CA SER A 90 -15.60 68.29 -79.97
C SER A 90 -15.51 66.79 -79.62
N PRO A 91 -14.96 65.92 -80.48
CA PRO A 91 -14.70 64.54 -80.11
C PRO A 91 -13.40 64.48 -79.28
N CYS A 92 -13.53 64.50 -77.95
CA CYS A 92 -12.50 63.92 -77.10
C CYS A 92 -12.81 62.42 -76.97
N ASN A 93 -12.08 61.61 -77.74
CA ASN A 93 -12.27 60.15 -77.86
C ASN A 93 -11.71 59.36 -76.65
N GLN A 94 -11.78 59.90 -75.44
CA GLN A 94 -11.31 59.21 -74.23
C GLN A 94 -11.98 59.77 -72.98
N CYS A 95 -13.26 59.48 -72.79
CA CYS A 95 -13.97 59.74 -71.55
C CYS A 95 -14.64 58.44 -71.09
N VAL A 96 -14.04 57.74 -70.13
CA VAL A 96 -14.63 56.55 -69.49
C VAL A 96 -15.92 56.96 -68.77
N THR A 97 -17.00 56.18 -68.91
CA THR A 97 -18.29 56.51 -68.29
C THR A 97 -18.23 56.27 -66.77
N GLN A 98 -18.93 57.09 -65.98
CA GLN A 98 -18.91 57.01 -64.51
C GLN A 98 -19.34 55.63 -63.98
N ASP A 99 -20.23 54.94 -64.70
CA ASP A 99 -20.70 53.60 -64.34
C ASP A 99 -19.66 52.50 -64.61
N GLU A 100 -18.86 52.61 -65.68
CA GLU A 100 -17.71 51.73 -65.94
C GLU A 100 -16.65 51.86 -64.84
N LEU A 101 -16.41 53.08 -64.37
CA LEU A 101 -15.45 53.33 -63.31
C LEU A 101 -15.90 52.67 -61.99
N ILE A 102 -17.19 52.79 -61.64
CA ILE A 102 -17.76 52.19 -60.43
C ILE A 102 -17.79 50.65 -60.52
N SER A 103 -18.05 50.07 -61.69
CA SER A 103 -17.97 48.62 -61.88
C SER A 103 -16.54 48.11 -61.78
N ASN A 104 -15.56 48.84 -62.32
CA ASN A 104 -14.15 48.48 -62.23
C ASN A 104 -13.68 48.53 -60.77
N ILE A 105 -13.98 49.60 -60.05
CA ILE A 105 -13.66 49.73 -58.61
C ILE A 105 -14.31 48.60 -57.79
N ARG A 106 -15.57 48.24 -58.05
CA ARG A 106 -16.24 47.13 -57.35
C ARG A 106 -15.61 45.78 -57.65
N ASN A 107 -15.18 45.55 -58.88
CA ASN A 107 -14.49 44.32 -59.27
C ASN A 107 -13.10 44.25 -58.65
N GLU A 108 -12.36 45.37 -58.63
CA GLU A 108 -11.05 45.50 -57.96
C GLU A 108 -11.16 45.19 -56.46
N ILE A 109 -12.13 45.79 -55.76
CA ILE A 109 -12.37 45.55 -54.33
C ILE A 109 -12.77 44.09 -54.09
N ARG A 110 -13.58 43.50 -54.97
CA ARG A 110 -14.05 42.11 -54.82
C ARG A 110 -12.95 41.09 -55.13
N GLU A 111 -12.02 41.39 -56.03
CA GLU A 111 -10.81 40.59 -56.29
C GLU A 111 -9.84 40.70 -55.11
N ALA A 112 -9.51 41.92 -54.67
CA ALA A 112 -8.64 42.13 -53.51
C ALA A 112 -9.16 41.46 -52.24
N MET A 113 -10.47 41.55 -51.96
CA MET A 113 -11.08 40.85 -50.83
C MET A 113 -11.10 39.32 -51.00
N ARG A 114 -11.17 38.81 -52.24
CA ARG A 114 -11.10 37.37 -52.50
C ARG A 114 -9.69 36.88 -52.24
N ASP A 115 -8.68 37.61 -52.70
CA ASP A 115 -7.28 37.28 -52.47
C ASP A 115 -6.95 37.31 -50.98
N ASP A 116 -7.33 38.37 -50.25
CA ASP A 116 -7.15 38.47 -48.79
C ASP A 116 -7.85 37.34 -48.03
N LEU A 117 -9.10 37.02 -48.37
CA LEU A 117 -9.82 35.89 -47.75
C LEU A 117 -9.16 34.55 -48.07
N THR A 118 -8.72 34.37 -49.31
CA THR A 118 -8.06 33.14 -49.75
C THR A 118 -6.71 32.98 -49.06
N ASP A 119 -5.97 34.06 -48.84
CA ASP A 119 -4.72 34.08 -48.08
C ASP A 119 -4.95 33.82 -46.59
N ILE A 120 -5.97 34.42 -45.97
CA ILE A 120 -6.31 34.15 -44.56
C ILE A 120 -6.71 32.68 -44.38
N ILE A 121 -7.54 32.12 -45.26
CA ILE A 121 -7.96 30.71 -45.20
C ILE A 121 -6.75 29.80 -45.44
N ASN A 122 -5.93 30.08 -46.46
CA ASN A 122 -4.78 29.23 -46.77
C ASN A 122 -3.68 29.32 -45.72
N THR A 123 -3.48 30.47 -45.09
CA THR A 123 -2.35 30.68 -44.19
C THR A 123 -2.74 30.37 -42.76
N CYS A 124 -3.87 30.91 -42.28
CA CYS A 124 -4.31 30.73 -40.91
C CYS A 124 -4.94 29.34 -40.70
N LEU A 125 -5.96 28.96 -41.49
CA LEU A 125 -6.67 27.69 -41.25
C LEU A 125 -5.80 26.48 -41.59
N LYS A 126 -5.04 26.48 -42.70
CA LYS A 126 -4.12 25.36 -42.97
C LYS A 126 -2.99 25.27 -41.94
N GLY A 127 -2.48 26.41 -41.48
CA GLY A 127 -1.48 26.48 -40.42
C GLY A 127 -1.99 25.84 -39.13
N GLN A 128 -3.17 26.26 -38.66
CA GLN A 128 -3.80 25.71 -37.45
C GLN A 128 -4.18 24.23 -37.60
N LEU A 129 -4.69 23.79 -38.76
CA LEU A 129 -4.99 22.38 -39.01
C LEU A 129 -3.73 21.51 -39.04
N LYS A 130 -2.61 22.06 -39.51
CA LYS A 130 -1.32 21.36 -39.49
C LYS A 130 -0.81 21.23 -38.05
N GLN A 131 -0.88 22.29 -37.26
CA GLN A 131 -0.50 22.27 -35.85
C GLN A 131 -1.37 21.29 -35.05
N LEU A 132 -2.69 21.31 -35.23
CA LEU A 132 -3.60 20.34 -34.62
C LEU A 132 -3.27 18.90 -35.02
N ARG A 133 -2.86 18.67 -36.27
CA ARG A 133 -2.44 17.34 -36.73
C ARG A 133 -1.16 16.88 -36.03
N GLU A 134 -0.20 17.77 -35.83
CA GLU A 134 1.03 17.49 -35.08
C GLU A 134 0.71 17.15 -33.62
N GLU A 135 -0.09 17.97 -32.94
CA GLU A 135 -0.53 17.70 -31.57
C GLU A 135 -1.31 16.38 -31.44
N ILE A 136 -2.18 16.04 -32.41
CA ILE A 136 -2.88 14.75 -32.44
C ILE A 136 -1.91 13.58 -32.59
N ASN A 137 -0.85 13.72 -33.39
CA ASN A 137 0.16 12.67 -33.53
C ASN A 137 0.95 12.51 -32.24
N ASP A 138 1.35 13.61 -31.58
CA ASP A 138 2.06 13.56 -30.30
C ASP A 138 1.21 12.88 -29.21
N VAL A 139 -0.10 13.18 -29.18
CA VAL A 139 -1.05 12.50 -28.29
C VAL A 139 -1.18 11.02 -28.61
N LYS A 140 -1.24 10.66 -29.89
CA LYS A 140 -1.30 9.26 -30.33
C LYS A 140 -0.06 8.49 -29.89
N ASP A 141 1.12 9.08 -30.03
CA ASP A 141 2.38 8.47 -29.63
C ASP A 141 2.46 8.32 -28.11
N SER A 142 2.01 9.33 -27.37
CA SER A 142 1.91 9.30 -25.91
C SER A 142 0.96 8.18 -25.42
N ILE A 143 -0.19 7.99 -26.09
CA ILE A 143 -1.14 6.92 -25.78
C ILE A 143 -0.52 5.55 -26.09
N SER A 144 0.13 5.41 -27.24
CA SER A 144 0.80 4.16 -27.61
C SER A 144 1.89 3.78 -26.59
N PHE A 145 2.69 4.76 -26.17
CA PHE A 145 3.71 4.56 -25.15
C PHE A 145 3.11 4.16 -23.80
N THR A 146 2.06 4.87 -23.37
CA THR A 146 1.36 4.58 -22.11
C THR A 146 0.75 3.18 -22.12
N ASN A 147 0.14 2.77 -23.23
CA ASN A 147 -0.40 1.42 -23.38
C ASN A 147 0.69 0.35 -23.31
N ALA A 148 1.86 0.58 -23.92
CA ALA A 148 2.98 -0.35 -23.84
C ALA A 148 3.45 -0.53 -22.39
N MET A 149 3.66 0.57 -21.65
CA MET A 149 4.03 0.49 -20.23
C MET A 149 2.94 -0.15 -19.37
N PHE A 150 1.67 0.06 -19.71
CA PHE A 150 0.55 -0.55 -18.99
C PHE A 150 0.53 -2.07 -19.15
N GLU A 151 0.76 -2.58 -20.37
CA GLU A 151 0.83 -4.04 -20.58
C GLU A 151 2.07 -4.66 -19.93
N GLU A 152 3.21 -3.97 -19.92
CA GLU A 152 4.40 -4.40 -19.18
C GLU A 152 4.12 -4.46 -17.67
N PHE A 153 3.58 -3.39 -17.09
CA PHE A 153 3.22 -3.34 -15.67
C PHE A 153 2.22 -4.44 -15.30
N LYS A 154 1.22 -4.68 -16.14
CA LYS A 154 0.25 -5.77 -15.95
C LYS A 154 0.92 -7.14 -15.97
N SER A 155 1.86 -7.36 -16.88
CA SER A 155 2.66 -8.58 -16.92
C SER A 155 3.46 -8.77 -15.62
N ASP A 156 4.12 -7.71 -15.14
CA ASP A 156 4.87 -7.75 -13.88
C ASP A 156 3.98 -8.03 -12.67
N VAL A 157 2.80 -7.43 -12.61
CA VAL A 157 1.81 -7.70 -11.55
C VAL A 157 1.35 -9.16 -11.57
N ILE A 158 1.11 -9.73 -12.75
CA ILE A 158 0.74 -11.15 -12.87
C ILE A 158 1.89 -12.05 -12.41
N SER A 159 3.12 -11.76 -12.84
CA SER A 159 4.32 -12.50 -12.44
C SER A 159 4.54 -12.42 -10.92
N ALA A 160 4.50 -11.22 -10.34
CA ALA A 160 4.65 -10.99 -8.91
C ALA A 160 3.56 -11.69 -8.10
N LYS A 161 2.32 -11.71 -8.60
CA LYS A 161 1.23 -12.45 -7.95
C LYS A 161 1.49 -13.96 -7.98
N SER A 162 1.99 -14.49 -9.09
CA SER A 162 2.33 -15.90 -9.22
C SER A 162 3.47 -16.30 -8.27
N THR A 163 4.53 -15.50 -8.19
CA THR A 163 5.64 -15.76 -7.26
C THR A 163 5.20 -15.64 -5.81
N MET A 164 4.36 -14.66 -5.48
CA MET A 164 3.79 -14.52 -4.14
C MET A 164 2.98 -15.77 -3.74
N HIS A 165 2.13 -16.30 -4.61
CA HIS A 165 1.38 -17.53 -4.34
C HIS A 165 2.30 -18.74 -4.18
N GLN A 166 3.33 -18.86 -5.00
CA GLN A 166 4.31 -19.94 -4.89
C GLN A 166 5.06 -19.89 -3.55
N VAL A 167 5.55 -18.70 -3.18
CA VAL A 167 6.25 -18.49 -1.91
C VAL A 167 5.34 -18.75 -0.71
N GLN A 168 4.07 -18.34 -0.77
CA GLN A 168 3.09 -18.64 0.29
C GLN A 168 2.92 -20.14 0.47
N LYS A 169 2.72 -20.87 -0.62
CA LYS A 169 2.57 -22.33 -0.60
C LYS A 169 3.82 -23.02 -0.05
N GLU A 170 5.00 -22.65 -0.52
CA GLU A 170 6.25 -23.19 -0.01
C GLU A 170 6.43 -22.90 1.49
N ASN A 171 6.03 -21.72 1.95
CA ASN A 171 6.10 -21.38 3.37
C ASN A 171 5.18 -22.26 4.22
N GLU A 172 3.96 -22.52 3.75
CA GLU A 172 3.01 -23.42 4.39
C GLU A 172 3.55 -24.85 4.47
N ASP A 173 4.08 -25.38 3.36
CA ASP A 173 4.67 -26.72 3.29
C ASP A 173 5.90 -26.86 4.22
N LEU A 174 6.76 -25.84 4.25
CA LEU A 174 7.93 -25.80 5.14
C LEU A 174 7.52 -25.74 6.61
N ARG A 175 6.50 -24.94 6.97
CA ARG A 175 5.97 -24.88 8.34
C ARG A 175 5.37 -26.22 8.77
N ALA A 176 4.60 -26.86 7.89
CA ALA A 176 4.04 -28.17 8.14
C ALA A 176 5.14 -29.21 8.39
N THR A 177 6.15 -29.23 7.53
CA THR A 177 7.31 -30.14 7.66
C THR A 177 8.07 -29.88 8.95
N THR A 178 8.34 -28.61 9.28
CA THR A 178 9.02 -28.23 10.52
C THR A 178 8.24 -28.69 11.75
N SER A 179 6.91 -28.54 11.75
CA SER A 179 6.05 -29.01 12.83
C SER A 179 6.15 -30.52 13.03
N ILE A 180 6.09 -31.30 11.94
CA ILE A 180 6.24 -32.76 11.97
C ILE A 180 7.62 -33.17 12.50
N LEU A 181 8.68 -32.50 12.04
CA LEU A 181 10.04 -32.79 12.48
C LEU A 181 10.22 -32.48 13.97
N LEU A 182 9.68 -31.36 14.46
CA LEU A 182 9.70 -31.03 15.89
C LEU A 182 8.96 -32.07 16.72
N GLN A 183 7.78 -32.52 16.28
CA GLN A 183 7.05 -33.59 16.95
C GLN A 183 7.87 -34.89 17.02
N ARG A 184 8.55 -35.25 15.93
CA ARG A 184 9.42 -36.43 15.88
C ARG A 184 10.62 -36.29 16.80
N ILE A 185 11.24 -35.11 16.86
CA ILE A 185 12.33 -34.82 17.79
C ILE A 185 11.83 -34.97 19.23
N HIS A 186 10.70 -34.37 19.60
CA HIS A 186 10.13 -34.51 20.94
C HIS A 186 9.86 -35.98 21.30
N GLN A 187 9.35 -36.77 20.35
CA GLN A 187 9.15 -38.20 20.56
C GLN A 187 10.47 -38.94 20.81
N LEU A 188 11.50 -38.69 19.99
CA LEU A 188 12.82 -39.31 20.16
C LEU A 188 13.47 -38.89 21.49
N GLU A 189 13.29 -37.64 21.89
CA GLU A 189 13.73 -37.09 23.17
C GLU A 189 13.04 -37.71 24.38
N GLN A 190 11.75 -38.03 24.26
CA GLN A 190 11.02 -38.77 25.29
C GLN A 190 11.48 -40.22 25.35
N LEU A 191 11.65 -40.87 24.19
CA LEU A 191 12.10 -42.25 24.08
C LEU A 191 13.53 -42.43 24.62
N SER A 192 14.43 -41.48 24.38
CA SER A 192 15.80 -41.55 24.89
C SER A 192 15.89 -41.39 26.41
N ARG A 193 14.84 -40.85 27.05
CA ARG A 193 14.75 -40.66 28.49
C ARG A 193 13.74 -41.60 29.16
N ILE A 194 13.20 -42.58 28.42
CA ILE A 194 12.15 -43.49 28.90
C ILE A 194 12.61 -44.42 30.04
N SER A 195 13.91 -44.58 30.26
CA SER A 195 14.46 -45.36 31.38
C SER A 195 15.14 -44.46 32.42
N ASN A 196 15.06 -43.15 32.26
CA ASN A 196 15.68 -42.20 33.15
C ASN A 196 14.74 -41.85 34.32
N LEU A 197 15.34 -41.65 35.49
CA LEU A 197 14.68 -41.16 36.70
C LEU A 197 15.55 -40.09 37.34
N GLU A 198 14.96 -38.97 37.71
CA GLU A 198 15.63 -37.91 38.45
C GLU A 198 15.21 -37.97 39.92
N ILE A 199 16.18 -38.15 40.82
CA ILE A 199 15.98 -38.11 42.26
C ILE A 199 16.55 -36.79 42.78
N GLN A 200 15.69 -35.97 43.37
CA GLN A 200 16.05 -34.64 43.81
C GLN A 200 16.13 -34.56 45.34
N CYS A 201 16.76 -33.49 45.86
CA CYS A 201 16.90 -33.24 47.30
C CYS A 201 17.69 -34.29 48.10
N VAL A 202 18.52 -35.12 47.46
CA VAL A 202 19.43 -36.03 48.18
C VAL A 202 20.64 -35.23 48.70
N PRO A 203 20.99 -35.26 49.99
CA PRO A 203 22.18 -34.58 50.53
C PRO A 203 23.46 -35.03 49.81
N GLU A 204 24.42 -34.12 49.63
CA GLU A 204 25.70 -34.41 48.96
C GLU A 204 26.81 -34.61 50.00
N THR A 205 27.58 -35.68 49.86
CA THR A 205 28.81 -35.92 50.64
C THR A 205 30.01 -36.12 49.72
N LYS A 206 31.21 -35.74 50.21
CA LYS A 206 32.45 -35.89 49.43
C LYS A 206 32.79 -37.38 49.30
N GLY A 207 33.02 -37.85 48.06
CA GLY A 207 33.35 -39.25 47.79
C GLY A 207 32.15 -40.21 47.85
N GLU A 208 30.93 -39.69 47.73
CA GLU A 208 29.73 -40.51 47.76
C GLU A 208 29.56 -41.38 46.50
N ASN A 209 28.90 -42.52 46.67
CA ASN A 209 28.44 -43.34 45.57
C ASN A 209 26.95 -43.06 45.33
N ALA A 210 26.60 -42.47 44.18
CA ALA A 210 25.21 -42.17 43.83
C ALA A 210 24.33 -43.43 43.77
N VAL A 211 24.90 -44.57 43.34
CA VAL A 211 24.18 -45.85 43.22
C VAL A 211 23.71 -46.34 44.59
N SER A 212 24.52 -46.14 45.64
CA SER A 212 24.16 -46.62 46.98
C SER A 212 22.91 -45.93 47.53
N TYR A 213 22.69 -44.65 47.23
CA TYR A 213 21.46 -43.95 47.60
C TYR A 213 20.24 -44.50 46.85
N VAL A 214 20.38 -44.80 45.56
CA VAL A 214 19.27 -45.37 44.76
C VAL A 214 18.85 -46.73 45.31
N THR A 215 19.81 -47.59 45.64
CA THR A 215 19.55 -48.91 46.23
C THR A 215 18.93 -48.81 47.63
N GLN A 216 19.43 -47.90 48.48
CA GLN A 216 18.88 -47.67 49.82
C GLN A 216 17.45 -47.12 49.76
N LEU A 217 17.19 -46.13 48.90
CA LEU A 217 15.86 -45.59 48.68
C LEU A 217 14.91 -46.66 48.13
N GLY A 218 15.38 -47.49 47.21
CA GLY A 218 14.66 -48.66 46.72
C GLY A 218 14.21 -49.60 47.85
N HIS A 219 15.10 -49.93 48.78
CA HIS A 219 14.76 -50.76 49.93
C HIS A 219 13.68 -50.12 50.82
N ILE A 220 13.77 -48.81 51.06
CA ILE A 220 12.78 -48.06 51.87
C ILE A 220 11.40 -48.10 51.21
N ILE A 221 11.32 -47.91 49.89
CA ILE A 221 10.04 -47.95 49.14
C ILE A 221 9.59 -49.37 48.78
N LYS A 222 10.26 -50.42 49.30
CA LYS A 222 9.98 -51.84 49.01
C LYS A 222 10.07 -52.19 47.52
N CYS A 223 10.97 -51.53 46.80
CA CYS A 223 11.35 -51.84 45.43
C CYS A 223 12.83 -52.20 45.39
N GLU A 224 13.13 -53.50 45.44
CA GLU A 224 14.51 -53.98 45.43
C GLU A 224 15.13 -53.76 44.04
N ILE A 225 16.12 -52.86 43.98
CA ILE A 225 16.92 -52.56 42.80
C ILE A 225 18.33 -53.09 43.02
N ARG A 226 18.84 -53.89 42.09
CA ARG A 226 20.25 -54.31 42.11
C ARG A 226 21.09 -53.34 41.30
N GLU A 227 22.38 -53.29 41.58
CA GLU A 227 23.31 -52.47 40.80
C GLU A 227 23.34 -52.88 39.32
N THR A 228 23.10 -54.17 39.02
CA THR A 228 22.97 -54.66 37.65
C THR A 228 21.78 -54.07 36.91
N ASP A 229 20.76 -53.58 37.60
CA ASP A 229 19.57 -53.03 36.96
C ASP A 229 19.76 -51.54 36.58
N ILE A 230 20.88 -50.94 37.01
CA ILE A 230 21.26 -49.54 36.75
C ILE A 230 22.32 -49.52 35.64
N SER A 231 22.02 -48.85 34.53
CA SER A 231 22.97 -48.66 33.44
C SER A 231 23.90 -47.47 33.67
N TYR A 232 23.38 -46.38 34.24
CA TYR A 232 24.14 -45.17 34.51
C TYR A 232 23.55 -44.44 35.71
N CYS A 233 24.39 -43.89 36.57
CA CYS A 233 23.94 -43.12 37.73
C CYS A 233 24.96 -42.05 38.07
N SER A 234 24.55 -40.79 38.07
CA SER A 234 25.44 -39.67 38.42
C SER A 234 24.67 -38.46 38.92
N ARG A 235 25.36 -37.54 39.59
CA ARG A 235 24.80 -36.22 39.92
C ARG A 235 24.77 -35.36 38.66
N THR A 236 23.64 -34.73 38.36
CA THR A 236 23.51 -33.77 37.26
C THR A 236 24.01 -32.39 37.70
N ALA A 237 24.59 -31.63 36.77
CA ALA A 237 24.96 -30.24 37.02
C ALA A 237 23.73 -29.41 37.41
N LYS A 238 23.92 -28.41 38.28
CA LYS A 238 22.84 -27.49 38.64
C LYS A 238 22.54 -26.61 37.44
N ALA A 239 21.24 -26.41 37.13
CA ALA A 239 20.82 -25.42 36.16
C ALA A 239 21.21 -23.99 36.61
N ASN A 240 21.05 -23.70 37.90
CA ASN A 240 21.55 -22.48 38.53
C ASN A 240 22.69 -22.81 39.51
N PRO A 241 23.94 -22.43 39.21
CA PRO A 241 25.10 -22.69 40.08
C PRO A 241 24.99 -22.07 41.47
N GLN A 242 24.25 -20.97 41.62
CA GLN A 242 24.10 -20.24 42.90
C GLN A 242 23.03 -20.85 43.82
N SER A 243 22.32 -21.90 43.37
CA SER A 243 21.31 -22.54 44.21
C SER A 243 21.94 -23.28 45.38
N THR A 244 21.39 -23.09 46.57
CA THR A 244 21.74 -23.84 47.80
C THR A 244 21.25 -25.28 47.77
N ARG A 245 20.33 -25.63 46.86
CA ARG A 245 19.78 -26.98 46.72
C ARG A 245 20.87 -27.95 46.25
N PRO A 246 20.94 -29.19 46.79
CA PRO A 246 21.87 -30.19 46.28
C PRO A 246 21.52 -30.58 44.83
N ARG A 247 22.54 -31.02 44.08
CA ARG A 247 22.44 -31.54 42.71
C ARG A 247 21.54 -32.77 42.68
N SER A 248 20.68 -32.88 41.67
CA SER A 248 19.87 -34.08 41.48
C SER A 248 20.73 -35.28 41.07
N ILE A 249 20.28 -36.49 41.41
CA ILE A 249 20.84 -37.73 40.88
C ILE A 249 20.01 -38.13 39.66
N LEU A 250 20.67 -38.30 38.52
CA LEU A 250 20.08 -38.90 37.32
C LEU A 250 20.46 -40.38 37.27
N VAL A 251 19.44 -41.23 37.23
CA VAL A 251 19.58 -42.68 37.13
C VAL A 251 19.01 -43.11 35.78
N ASN A 252 19.75 -43.90 35.02
CA ASN A 252 19.26 -44.61 33.85
C ASN A 252 19.20 -46.10 34.18
N PHE A 253 17.99 -46.66 34.16
CA PHE A 253 17.77 -48.08 34.38
C PHE A 253 17.96 -48.87 33.09
N GLN A 254 18.27 -50.17 33.20
CA GLN A 254 18.32 -51.05 32.02
C GLN A 254 16.95 -51.24 31.36
N SER A 255 15.86 -51.07 32.12
CA SER A 255 14.49 -51.22 31.62
C SER A 255 13.59 -50.09 32.12
N SER A 256 12.73 -49.59 31.23
CA SER A 256 11.66 -48.66 31.58
C SER A 256 10.71 -49.22 32.63
N ARG A 257 10.48 -50.53 32.63
CA ARG A 257 9.61 -51.21 33.62
C ARG A 257 10.15 -51.09 35.04
N THR A 258 11.47 -51.18 35.21
CA THR A 258 12.13 -51.01 36.51
C THR A 258 11.94 -49.58 37.00
N ARG A 259 12.13 -48.60 36.12
CA ARG A 259 11.89 -47.17 36.39
C ARG A 259 10.44 -46.90 36.78
N ASP A 260 9.48 -47.46 36.06
CA ASP A 260 8.04 -47.33 36.35
C ASP A 260 7.66 -48.00 37.68
N SER A 261 8.21 -49.18 37.98
CA SER A 261 7.96 -49.88 39.25
C SER A 261 8.51 -49.09 40.43
N TYR A 262 9.71 -48.51 40.28
CA TYR A 262 10.32 -47.65 41.30
C TYR A 262 9.48 -46.39 41.54
N LEU A 263 9.05 -45.71 40.47
CA LEU A 263 8.21 -44.51 40.57
C LEU A 263 6.83 -44.83 41.19
N ALA A 264 6.22 -45.94 40.80
CA ALA A 264 4.96 -46.39 41.35
C ALA A 264 5.07 -46.78 42.84
N ALA A 265 6.19 -47.38 43.26
CA ALA A 265 6.45 -47.68 44.66
C ALA A 265 6.67 -46.40 45.49
N ALA A 266 7.34 -45.39 44.94
CA ALA A 266 7.56 -44.11 45.60
C ALA A 266 6.29 -43.24 45.70
N SER A 267 5.27 -43.49 44.88
CA SER A 267 4.01 -42.74 44.85
C SER A 267 2.91 -43.35 45.73
N LYS A 268 3.21 -44.44 46.45
CA LYS A 268 2.30 -45.09 47.40
C LYS A 268 2.52 -44.55 48.81
#